data_AF-A0A8I2FXT5-F1
#
_entry.id   AF-A0A8I2FXT5-F1
#
_cell.length_a   1.000
_cell.length_b   1.000
_cell.length_c   1.000
_cell.angle_alpha   90.00
_cell.angle_beta   90.00
_cell.angle_gamma   90.00
#
_symmetry.space_group_name_H-M   'P 1'
#
loop_
_entity.id
_entity.type
_entity.pdbx_description
1 polymer ?
#
loop_
_entity_poly.entity_id
_entity_poly.type
_entity_poly.pdbx_seq_one_letter_code
_entity_poly.pdbx_strand_id
1 'polypeptide(L)' 'MSAYEVTEVVLDRLDSGKYDVVVINFANPDMVGHTGILSAAIKAAEAVDECVGRILDKVKALGGAAIITA' A
#
# COMPACT_ATOMS: atom_id res chain seq x y z
N MET A 1 7.35 0.25 -10.46
CA MET A 1 7.00 -0.90 -9.58
C MET A 1 5.48 -1.04 -9.55
N SER A 2 4.94 -2.03 -8.82
CA SER A 2 3.54 -2.46 -8.93
C SER A 2 2.65 -2.04 -7.76
N ALA A 3 2.96 -0.94 -7.05
CA ALA A 3 2.17 -0.49 -5.90
C ALA A 3 0.67 -0.30 -6.22
N TYR A 4 0.35 0.28 -7.37
CA TYR A 4 -1.05 0.44 -7.80
C TYR A 4 -1.75 -0.90 -8.06
N GLU A 5 -1.10 -1.84 -8.74
CA GLU A 5 -1.66 -3.17 -8.99
C GLU A 5 -1.86 -3.96 -7.69
N VAL A 6 -0.90 -3.90 -6.76
CA VAL A 6 -1.05 -4.48 -5.41
C VAL A 6 -2.24 -3.84 -4.70
N THR A 7 -2.43 -2.53 -4.83
CA THR A 7 -3.56 -1.81 -4.22
C THR A 7 -4.90 -2.27 -4.76
N GLU A 8 -5.05 -2.41 -6.08
CA GLU A 8 -6.30 -2.94 -6.66
C GLU A 8 -6.62 -4.34 -6.13
N VAL A 9 -5.63 -5.23 -6.10
CA VAL A 9 -5.81 -6.58 -5.56
C VAL A 9 -6.23 -6.53 -4.09
N VAL A 10 -5.63 -5.66 -3.28
CA VAL A 10 -6.01 -5.51 -1.86
C VAL A 10 -7.44 -5.02 -1.73
N LEU A 11 -7.84 -4.01 -2.50
CA LEU A 11 -9.21 -3.48 -2.48
C LEU A 11 -10.24 -4.57 -2.86
N ASP A 12 -9.96 -5.34 -3.90
CA ASP A 12 -10.80 -6.48 -4.31
C ASP A 12 -10.90 -7.55 -3.21
N ARG A 13 -9.79 -7.80 -2.51
CA ARG A 13 -9.75 -8.81 -1.43
C ARG A 13 -10.49 -8.32 -0.19
N LEU A 14 -10.40 -7.03 0.14
CA LEU A 14 -11.20 -6.41 1.20
C LEU A 14 -12.70 -6.47 0.87
N ASP A 15 -13.09 -6.14 -0.36
CA ASP A 15 -14.50 -6.19 -0.80
C ASP A 15 -15.06 -7.63 -0.81
N SER A 16 -14.20 -8.64 -0.95
CA SER A 16 -14.63 -10.03 -0.90
C SER A 16 -15.08 -10.49 0.50
N GLY A 17 -14.65 -9.81 1.57
CA GLY A 17 -14.95 -10.20 2.96
C GLY A 17 -14.42 -11.58 3.38
N LYS A 18 -13.49 -12.17 2.61
CA LYS A 18 -12.99 -13.55 2.82
C LYS A 18 -11.86 -13.68 3.84
N TYR A 19 -11.28 -12.57 4.28
CA TYR A 19 -10.06 -12.56 5.08
C TYR A 19 -10.28 -11.77 6.37
N ASP A 20 -9.95 -12.37 7.50
CA ASP A 20 -9.95 -11.68 8.79
C ASP A 20 -8.74 -10.74 8.94
N VAL A 21 -7.62 -11.08 8.29
CA VAL A 21 -6.37 -10.32 8.31
C VAL A 21 -5.75 -10.29 6.91
N VAL A 22 -5.30 -9.11 6.49
CA VAL A 22 -4.56 -8.90 5.24
C VAL A 22 -3.21 -8.27 5.58
N VAL A 23 -2.12 -8.84 5.08
CA VAL A 23 -0.75 -8.35 5.28
C VAL A 23 -0.16 -7.95 3.93
N ILE A 24 0.38 -6.73 3.86
CA ILE A 24 0.82 -6.10 2.61
C ILE A 24 2.22 -5.55 2.81
N ASN A 25 3.09 -5.72 1.82
CA ASN A 25 4.40 -5.07 1.75
C ASN A 25 4.48 -4.20 0.50
N PHE A 26 4.75 -2.92 0.68
CA PHE A 26 5.09 -2.00 -0.40
C PHE A 26 6.61 -1.89 -0.54
N ALA A 27 7.17 -2.63 -1.50
CA ALA A 27 8.61 -2.67 -1.73
C ALA A 27 9.19 -1.39 -2.37
N ASN A 28 8.35 -0.45 -2.80
CA ASN A 28 8.79 0.73 -3.57
C ASN A 28 9.86 1.57 -2.87
N PRO A 29 9.69 2.00 -1.60
CA PRO A 29 10.65 2.90 -0.96
C PRO A 29 12.00 2.22 -0.74
N ASP A 30 12.00 0.91 -0.47
CA ASP A 30 13.20 0.10 -0.30
C ASP A 30 13.96 -0.09 -1.62
N MET A 31 13.31 -0.71 -2.62
CA MET A 31 13.95 -1.06 -3.88
C MET A 31 14.41 0.18 -4.67
N VAL A 32 13.64 1.27 -4.62
CA VAL A 32 14.02 2.52 -5.27
C VAL A 32 15.03 3.31 -4.42
N GLY A 33 14.91 3.26 -3.09
CA GLY A 33 15.87 3.89 -2.17
C GLY A 33 17.30 3.37 -2.37
N HIS A 34 17.46 2.07 -2.60
CA HIS A 34 18.75 1.42 -2.87
C HIS A 34 19.46 1.93 -4.15
N THR A 35 18.76 2.64 -5.04
CA THR A 35 19.39 3.25 -6.22
C THR A 35 20.23 4.50 -5.88
N GLY A 36 20.03 5.09 -4.70
CA GLY A 36 20.67 6.34 -4.28
C GLY A 36 20.15 7.59 -5.00
N ILE A 37 19.12 7.48 -5.82
CA ILE A 37 18.53 8.60 -6.57
C ILE A 37 17.39 9.22 -5.77
N LEU A 38 17.66 10.33 -5.07
CA LEU A 38 16.70 10.99 -4.18
C LEU A 38 15.36 11.32 -4.86
N SER A 39 15.40 11.87 -6.07
CA SER A 39 14.18 12.25 -6.80
C SER A 39 13.32 11.04 -7.18
N ALA A 40 13.92 9.87 -7.38
CA ALA A 40 13.18 8.63 -7.60
C ALA A 40 12.61 8.08 -6.28
N ALA A 41 13.38 8.16 -5.19
CA ALA A 41 12.93 7.74 -3.87
C ALA A 41 11.72 8.55 -3.37
N ILE A 42 11.71 9.87 -3.60
CA ILE A 42 10.55 10.73 -3.29
C ILE A 42 9.31 10.23 -4.03
N LYS A 43 9.40 10.02 -5.36
CA LYS A 43 8.29 9.48 -6.16
C LYS A 43 7.85 8.10 -5.72
N ALA A 44 8.77 7.26 -5.26
CA ALA A 44 8.45 5.94 -4.73
C ALA A 44 7.66 6.03 -3.43
N ALA A 45 8.02 6.95 -2.53
CA ALA A 45 7.29 7.22 -1.30
C ALA A 45 5.90 7.82 -1.58
N GLU A 46 5.80 8.81 -2.47
CA GLU A 46 4.53 9.42 -2.89
C GLU A 46 3.55 8.39 -3.46
N ALA A 47 4.04 7.47 -4.31
CA ALA A 47 3.21 6.40 -4.85
C ALA A 47 2.68 5.45 -3.76
N VAL A 48 3.47 5.18 -2.72
CA VAL A 48 3.03 4.35 -1.57
C VAL A 48 2.06 5.11 -0.68
N ASP A 49 2.28 6.39 -0.44
CA ASP A 49 1.37 7.25 0.33
C ASP A 49 -0.04 7.25 -0.28
N GLU A 50 -0.13 7.47 -1.59
CA GLU A 50 -1.40 7.41 -2.33
C GLU A 50 -2.08 6.04 -2.18
N CYS A 51 -1.33 4.96 -2.38
CA CYS A 51 -1.85 3.59 -2.30
C CYS A 51 -2.33 3.23 -0.89
N VAL A 52 -1.56 3.59 0.13
CA VAL A 52 -1.92 3.37 1.54
C VAL A 52 -3.18 4.16 1.89
N GLY A 53 -3.29 5.43 1.46
CA GLY A 53 -4.49 6.23 1.67
C GLY A 53 -5.77 5.56 1.15
N ARG A 54 -5.73 5.06 -0.09
CA ARG A 54 -6.86 4.33 -0.69
C ARG A 54 -7.26 3.08 0.11
N ILE A 55 -6.30 2.32 0.62
CA ILE A 55 -6.55 1.13 1.43
C ILE A 55 -7.14 1.50 2.79
N LEU A 56 -6.60 2.53 3.45
CA LEU A 56 -7.12 3.01 4.74
C LEU A 56 -8.57 3.49 4.64
N ASP A 57 -8.92 4.20 3.58
CA ASP A 57 -10.30 4.63 3.34
C ASP A 57 -11.25 3.43 3.20
N LYS A 58 -10.83 2.39 2.47
CA LYS A 58 -11.60 1.14 2.35
C LYS A 58 -11.72 0.41 3.69
N VAL A 59 -10.61 0.25 4.42
CA VAL A 59 -10.61 -0.38 5.75
C VAL A 59 -11.55 0.34 6.72
N LYS A 60 -11.50 1.68 6.72
CA LYS A 60 -12.39 2.52 7.52
C LYS A 60 -13.86 2.36 7.11
N ALA A 61 -14.16 2.32 5.82
CA ALA A 61 -15.52 2.09 5.30
C ALA A 61 -16.08 0.71 5.72
N LEU A 62 -15.21 -0.29 5.86
CA LEU A 62 -15.56 -1.63 6.33
C LEU A 62 -15.61 -1.74 7.87
N GLY A 63 -15.31 -0.68 8.61
CA GLY A 63 -15.27 -0.69 10.08
C GLY A 63 -14.09 -1.46 10.67
N GLY A 64 -13.05 -1.71 9.88
CA GLY A 64 -11.84 -2.42 10.30
C GLY A 64 -10.80 -1.50 10.96
N ALA A 65 -9.63 -2.07 11.25
CA ALA A 65 -8.47 -1.36 11.75
C ALA A 65 -7.25 -1.68 10.88
N ALA A 66 -6.30 -0.74 10.82
CA ALA A 66 -5.04 -0.91 10.10
C ALA A 66 -3.86 -0.55 11.01
N ILE A 67 -2.75 -1.26 10.83
CA ILE A 67 -1.46 -0.96 11.45
C ILE A 67 -0.48 -0.70 10.30
N ILE A 68 0.15 0.47 10.32
CA ILE A 68 1.18 0.85 9.36
C ILE A 68 2.53 0.81 10.09
N THR A 69 3.50 0.12 9.49
CA THR A 69 4.84 -0.05 10.02
C THR A 69 5.84 -0.22 8.88
N ALA A 70 7.13 -0.17 9.18
CA ALA A 70 8.23 -0.29 8.24
C ALA A 70 9.40 -1.03 8.90
#